data_AF-A0A453A3D7-F1
#
_entry.id   AF-A0A453A3D7-F1
#
_cell.length_a   1.000
_cell.length_b   1.000
_cell.length_c   1.000
_cell.angle_alpha   90.00
_cell.angle_beta   90.00
_cell.angle_gamma   90.00
#
_symmetry.space_group_name_H-M   'P 1'
#
loop_
_entity.id
_entity.type
_entity.pdbx_description
1 polymer ?
#
loop_
_entity_poly.entity_id
_entity_poly.type
_entity_poly.pdbx_seq_one_letter_code
_entity_poly.pdbx_strand_id
1 'polypeptide(L)'
;GRAKEAVELLEKGARADAASFYELAGACSTPKLLEELRKVHDYLLRSPFRADLQVNNRFLEMYGRCGNMTHARRTFDHMPDRDMASWHLMIEGYAGNGLGDAALQLFEDMKRCGMAPTARTFVLVLDACANSEAIEEAFLYFDAMSRDHGIEPGMEHYVGIIEVLGKSGHLNEAVEYIEKLPFEPNAMIWESLLNLARMNGDIDLEDRAEELLVSLDPSKANPKKLPTPPPKRRLGINMLDGRNKLGEYRLPPKIEKKVVNEQRYVPDTRYVLHDIDQEAKEQALLYHSERLAIAYGLISTPARTPLRIIKNLRICGDCHNAIKIMSRIVGRELIVRDNKRFHHFKEGKCSCGDYW
;
A
#
# COMPACT_ATOMS: atom_id res chain seq x y z
N GLY A 1 -23.61 23.06 5.00
CA GLY A 1 -24.57 24.11 5.42
C GLY A 1 -24.68 24.16 6.93
N ARG A 2 -25.29 23.13 7.53
CA ARG A 2 -25.75 23.10 8.93
C ARG A 2 -24.68 23.30 10.02
N ALA A 3 -23.44 22.84 9.83
CA ALA A 3 -22.38 22.96 10.83
C ALA A 3 -21.97 24.43 11.07
N LYS A 4 -21.84 25.23 10.01
CA LYS A 4 -21.48 26.66 10.10
C LYS A 4 -22.56 27.47 10.82
N GLU A 5 -23.81 27.28 10.43
CA GLU A 5 -24.97 27.94 11.05
C GLU A 5 -25.10 27.57 12.54
N ALA A 6 -24.88 26.31 12.89
CA ALA A 6 -24.91 25.88 14.29
C ALA A 6 -23.76 26.49 15.12
N VAL A 7 -22.56 26.61 14.54
CA VAL A 7 -21.44 27.32 15.18
C VAL A 7 -21.78 28.80 15.40
N GLU A 8 -22.44 29.47 14.45
CA GLU A 8 -22.92 30.85 14.65
C GLU A 8 -23.96 30.95 15.76
N LEU A 9 -24.84 29.95 15.92
CA LEU A 9 -25.80 29.91 17.03
C LEU A 9 -25.10 29.74 18.38
N LEU A 10 -24.07 28.89 18.45
CA LEU A 10 -23.23 28.75 19.64
C LEU A 10 -22.49 30.05 19.96
N GLU A 11 -21.93 30.74 18.95
CA GLU A 11 -21.30 32.06 19.10
C GLU A 11 -22.29 33.11 19.64
N LYS A 12 -23.57 33.02 19.27
CA LYS A 12 -24.67 33.87 19.80
C LYS A 12 -25.18 33.46 21.18
N GLY A 13 -24.58 32.44 21.81
CA GLY A 13 -24.91 32.01 23.18
C GLY A 13 -26.02 30.95 23.28
N ALA A 14 -26.34 30.26 22.18
CA ALA A 14 -27.24 29.12 22.25
C ALA A 14 -26.68 28.02 23.16
N ARG A 15 -27.54 27.39 23.97
CA ARG A 15 -27.16 26.27 24.82
C ARG A 15 -27.26 24.98 24.02
N ALA A 16 -26.17 24.21 23.98
CA ALA A 16 -26.13 22.86 23.45
C ALA A 16 -26.08 21.83 24.57
N ASP A 17 -26.81 20.74 24.40
CA ASP A 17 -26.70 19.52 25.21
C ASP A 17 -25.71 18.53 24.57
N ALA A 18 -25.48 17.40 25.25
CA ALA A 18 -24.58 16.35 24.76
C ALA A 18 -24.99 15.82 23.38
N ALA A 19 -26.30 15.61 23.14
CA ALA A 19 -26.83 15.14 21.86
C ALA A 19 -26.57 16.15 20.73
N SER A 20 -26.73 17.45 21.01
CA SER A 20 -26.41 18.52 20.07
C SER A 20 -24.92 18.49 19.70
N PHE A 21 -24.01 18.38 20.68
CA PHE A 21 -22.58 18.27 20.39
C PHE A 21 -22.23 17.04 19.55
N TYR A 22 -22.85 15.88 19.85
CA TYR A 22 -22.66 14.65 19.10
C TYR A 22 -23.08 14.79 17.62
N GLU A 23 -24.26 15.34 17.37
CA GLU A 23 -24.77 15.57 16.01
C GLU A 23 -23.96 16.63 15.26
N LEU A 24 -23.55 17.71 15.94
CA LEU A 24 -22.74 18.76 15.34
C LEU A 24 -21.34 18.29 14.96
N ALA A 25 -20.70 17.49 15.82
CA ALA A 25 -19.45 16.82 15.47
C ALA A 25 -19.66 15.91 14.25
N GLY A 26 -20.71 15.08 14.27
CA GLY A 26 -21.05 14.18 13.16
C GLY A 26 -21.26 14.88 11.82
N ALA A 27 -21.79 16.11 11.83
CA ALA A 27 -21.95 16.92 10.64
C ALA A 27 -20.61 17.46 10.07
N CYS A 28 -19.54 17.41 10.84
CA CYS A 28 -18.19 17.84 10.47
C CYS A 28 -17.28 16.67 10.09
N SER A 29 -17.79 15.73 9.29
CA SER A 29 -17.09 14.48 8.93
C SER A 29 -16.09 14.58 7.77
N THR A 30 -15.86 15.79 7.24
CA THR A 30 -14.99 15.99 6.07
C THR A 30 -13.85 16.96 6.39
N PRO A 31 -12.67 16.81 5.76
CA PRO A 31 -11.52 17.69 6.01
C PRO A 31 -11.82 19.19 5.81
N LYS A 32 -12.78 19.53 4.94
CA LYS A 32 -13.21 20.91 4.68
C LYS A 32 -13.90 21.57 5.88
N LEU A 33 -14.41 20.78 6.83
CA LEU A 33 -15.14 21.23 8.01
C LEU A 33 -14.32 21.07 9.31
N LEU A 34 -13.01 20.88 9.19
CA LEU A 34 -12.12 20.69 10.33
C LEU A 34 -12.10 21.91 11.27
N GLU A 35 -12.16 23.13 10.73
CA GLU A 35 -12.19 24.34 11.55
C GLU A 35 -13.50 24.47 12.32
N GLU A 36 -14.63 24.12 11.72
CA GLU A 36 -15.92 24.04 12.39
C GLU A 36 -15.90 22.97 13.48
N LEU A 37 -15.34 21.78 13.20
CA LEU A 37 -15.18 20.73 14.22
C LEU A 37 -14.38 21.23 15.42
N ARG A 38 -13.27 21.95 15.19
CA ARG A 38 -12.45 22.55 16.26
C ARG A 38 -13.23 23.59 17.06
N LYS A 39 -14.00 24.47 16.41
CA LYS A 39 -14.86 25.43 17.09
C LYS A 39 -15.91 24.74 17.97
N VAL A 40 -16.63 23.74 17.44
CA VAL A 40 -17.63 22.98 18.22
C VAL A 40 -16.95 22.27 19.39
N HIS A 41 -15.75 21.73 19.20
CA HIS A 41 -14.99 21.09 20.28
C HIS A 41 -14.59 22.09 21.38
N ASP A 42 -14.14 23.29 21.02
CA ASP A 42 -13.83 24.35 22.00
C ASP A 42 -15.05 24.72 22.85
N TYR A 43 -16.26 24.73 22.26
CA TYR A 43 -17.51 24.91 23.02
C TYR A 43 -17.82 23.72 23.92
N LEU A 44 -17.60 22.47 23.46
CA LEU A 44 -17.77 21.28 24.28
C LEU A 44 -16.88 21.35 25.53
N LEU A 45 -15.61 21.73 25.38
CA LEU A 45 -14.63 21.79 26.47
C LEU A 45 -15.01 22.80 27.57
N ARG A 46 -15.80 23.82 27.23
CA ARG A 46 -16.35 24.84 28.16
C ARG A 46 -17.71 24.45 28.75
N SER A 47 -18.30 23.37 28.26
CA SER A 47 -19.62 22.89 28.67
C SER A 47 -19.51 21.88 29.83
N PRO A 48 -20.62 21.59 30.54
CA PRO A 48 -20.64 20.52 31.54
C PRO A 48 -20.43 19.12 30.93
N PHE A 49 -20.55 18.97 29.61
CA PHE A 49 -20.44 17.68 28.89
C PHE A 49 -19.02 17.38 28.43
N ARG A 50 -18.02 18.18 28.81
CA ARG A 50 -16.61 18.00 28.40
C ARG A 50 -16.02 16.61 28.72
N ALA A 51 -16.56 15.92 29.72
CA ALA A 51 -16.14 14.59 30.15
C ALA A 51 -17.05 13.47 29.61
N ASP A 52 -18.05 13.79 28.79
CA ASP A 52 -18.99 12.81 28.26
C ASP A 52 -18.26 11.86 27.27
N LEU A 53 -18.23 10.57 27.60
CA LEU A 53 -17.50 9.54 26.85
C LEU A 53 -18.01 9.42 25.40
N GLN A 54 -19.33 9.42 25.19
CA GLN A 54 -19.93 9.21 23.88
C GLN A 54 -19.69 10.41 22.97
N VAL A 55 -19.81 11.63 23.52
CA VAL A 55 -19.49 12.85 22.78
C VAL A 55 -18.00 12.88 22.44
N ASN A 56 -17.10 12.60 23.38
CA ASN A 56 -15.66 12.57 23.10
C ASN A 56 -15.29 11.52 22.04
N ASN A 57 -15.83 10.30 22.12
CA ASN A 57 -15.65 9.27 21.10
C ASN A 57 -16.08 9.78 19.71
N ARG A 58 -17.19 10.51 19.63
CA ARG A 58 -17.62 11.14 18.37
C ARG A 58 -16.59 12.14 17.84
N PHE A 59 -15.98 12.96 18.70
CA PHE A 59 -14.90 13.87 18.27
C PHE A 59 -13.65 13.10 17.81
N LEU A 60 -13.27 12.01 18.47
CA LEU A 60 -12.16 11.16 18.01
C LEU A 60 -12.40 10.65 16.59
N GLU A 61 -13.59 10.08 16.34
CA GLU A 61 -14.01 9.57 15.04
C GLU A 61 -13.93 10.67 13.96
N MET A 62 -14.46 11.87 14.25
CA MET A 62 -14.50 12.96 13.29
C MET A 62 -13.12 13.56 13.02
N TYR A 63 -12.25 13.68 14.03
CA TYR A 63 -10.87 14.11 13.83
C TYR A 63 -10.09 13.09 12.98
N GLY A 64 -10.30 11.79 13.21
CA GLY A 64 -9.73 10.73 12.39
C GLY A 64 -10.14 10.85 10.92
N ARG A 65 -11.43 11.04 10.64
CA ARG A 65 -11.95 11.26 9.27
C ARG A 65 -11.44 12.54 8.61
N CYS A 66 -11.17 13.58 9.39
CA CYS A 66 -10.56 14.82 8.89
C CYS A 66 -9.03 14.72 8.73
N GLY A 67 -8.42 13.60 9.10
CA GLY A 67 -6.98 13.39 9.09
C GLY A 67 -6.20 14.19 10.13
N ASN A 68 -6.85 14.76 11.14
CA ASN A 68 -6.21 15.53 12.20
C ASN A 68 -5.93 14.66 13.44
N MET A 69 -5.03 13.69 13.29
CA MET A 69 -4.68 12.76 14.37
C MET A 69 -4.03 13.45 15.57
N THR A 70 -3.43 14.63 15.39
CA THR A 70 -2.90 15.43 16.50
C THR A 70 -4.01 15.88 17.46
N HIS A 71 -5.15 16.36 16.95
CA HIS A 71 -6.28 16.74 17.81
C HIS A 71 -6.99 15.51 18.36
N ALA A 72 -7.14 14.43 17.56
CA ALA A 72 -7.69 13.17 18.06
C ALA A 72 -6.90 12.66 19.27
N ARG A 73 -5.56 12.60 19.16
CA ARG A 73 -4.69 12.16 20.26
C ARG A 73 -4.82 13.03 21.50
N ARG A 74 -4.79 14.36 21.34
CA ARG A 74 -4.98 15.29 22.46
C ARG A 74 -6.31 15.07 23.16
N THR A 75 -7.37 14.87 22.40
CA THR A 75 -8.71 14.59 22.95
C THR A 75 -8.67 13.30 23.76
N PHE A 76 -8.16 12.22 23.15
CA PHE A 76 -8.04 10.91 23.78
C PHE A 76 -7.21 10.93 25.08
N ASP A 77 -6.12 11.69 25.11
CA ASP A 77 -5.25 11.83 26.29
C ASP A 77 -5.93 12.52 27.48
N HIS A 78 -6.85 13.45 27.20
CA HIS A 78 -7.53 14.22 28.24
C HIS A 78 -8.88 13.61 28.65
N MET A 79 -9.29 12.49 28.04
CA MET A 79 -10.49 11.77 28.44
C MET A 79 -10.29 11.12 29.81
N PRO A 80 -11.19 11.36 30.78
CA PRO A 80 -11.07 10.78 32.12
C PRO A 80 -11.26 9.26 32.09
N ASP A 81 -12.23 8.81 31.28
CA ASP A 81 -12.55 7.40 31.06
C ASP A 81 -12.42 7.08 29.57
N ARG A 82 -11.96 5.88 29.26
CA ARG A 82 -11.81 5.36 27.89
C ARG A 82 -12.32 3.92 27.85
N ASP A 83 -13.18 3.63 26.90
CA ASP A 83 -13.70 2.28 26.67
C ASP A 83 -13.04 1.65 25.44
N MET A 84 -13.40 0.41 25.12
CA MET A 84 -12.91 -0.27 23.92
C MET A 84 -13.18 0.54 22.64
N ALA A 85 -14.32 1.25 22.57
CA ALA A 85 -14.64 2.08 21.41
C ALA A 85 -13.67 3.26 21.28
N SER A 86 -13.29 3.93 22.37
CA SER A 86 -12.26 4.98 22.37
C SER A 86 -10.94 4.49 21.78
N TRP A 87 -10.49 3.30 22.21
CA TRP A 87 -9.24 2.70 21.71
C TRP A 87 -9.34 2.30 20.23
N HIS A 88 -10.44 1.64 19.84
CA HIS A 88 -10.69 1.24 18.47
C HIS A 88 -10.71 2.43 17.51
N LEU A 89 -11.39 3.52 17.88
CA LEU A 89 -11.45 4.74 17.09
C LEU A 89 -10.06 5.36 16.86
N MET A 90 -9.19 5.30 17.88
CA MET A 90 -7.83 5.81 17.73
C MET A 90 -6.97 4.90 16.84
N ILE A 91 -7.01 3.58 17.04
CA ILE A 91 -6.27 2.62 16.21
C ILE A 91 -6.71 2.74 14.74
N GLU A 92 -8.02 2.73 14.50
CA GLU A 92 -8.64 2.94 13.17
C GLU A 92 -8.22 4.28 12.56
N GLY A 93 -8.27 5.36 13.35
CA GLY A 93 -7.89 6.69 12.91
C GLY A 93 -6.42 6.79 12.49
N TYR A 94 -5.50 6.17 13.24
CA TYR A 94 -4.08 6.15 12.87
C TYR A 94 -3.84 5.27 11.62
N ALA A 95 -4.40 4.06 11.58
CA ALA A 95 -4.25 3.14 10.45
C ALA A 95 -4.78 3.74 9.14
N GLY A 96 -6.02 4.25 9.15
CA GLY A 96 -6.66 4.87 7.97
C GLY A 96 -6.00 6.16 7.47
N ASN A 97 -5.13 6.78 8.28
CA ASN A 97 -4.32 7.94 7.89
C ASN A 97 -2.86 7.58 7.55
N GLY A 98 -2.56 6.29 7.31
CA GLY A 98 -1.23 5.84 6.90
C GLY A 98 -0.18 5.85 8.02
N LEU A 99 -0.62 5.88 9.29
CA LEU A 99 0.24 5.90 10.47
C LEU A 99 0.19 4.54 11.19
N GLY A 100 0.45 3.46 10.45
CA GLY A 100 0.32 2.07 10.92
C GLY A 100 1.12 1.78 12.20
N ASP A 101 2.38 2.21 12.27
CA ASP A 101 3.23 2.00 13.46
C ASP A 101 2.63 2.64 14.73
N ALA A 102 2.05 3.83 14.60
CA ALA A 102 1.42 4.51 15.72
C ALA A 102 0.13 3.80 16.17
N ALA A 103 -0.60 3.19 15.24
CA ALA A 103 -1.77 2.38 15.54
C ALA A 103 -1.38 1.09 16.28
N LEU A 104 -0.30 0.42 15.86
CA LEU A 104 0.23 -0.77 16.55
C LEU A 104 0.73 -0.43 17.96
N GLN A 105 1.42 0.70 18.14
CA GLN A 105 1.82 1.15 19.47
C GLN A 105 0.61 1.40 20.40
N LEU A 106 -0.48 1.94 19.85
CA LEU A 106 -1.72 2.13 20.61
C LEU A 106 -2.40 0.80 20.99
N PHE A 107 -2.32 -0.21 20.13
CA PHE A 107 -2.78 -1.55 20.46
C PHE A 107 -1.99 -2.15 21.63
N GLU A 108 -0.66 -1.95 21.67
CA GLU A 108 0.16 -2.37 22.81
C GLU A 108 -0.21 -1.62 24.09
N ASP A 109 -0.45 -0.32 24.01
CA ASP A 109 -0.90 0.47 25.16
C ASP A 109 -2.29 0.05 25.65
N MET A 110 -3.20 -0.30 24.73
CA MET A 110 -4.53 -0.84 25.05
C MET A 110 -4.40 -2.13 25.89
N LYS A 111 -3.53 -3.06 25.48
CA LYS A 111 -3.23 -4.29 26.24
C LYS A 111 -2.61 -4.00 27.61
N ARG A 112 -1.68 -3.04 27.68
CA ARG A 112 -1.05 -2.61 28.95
C ARG A 112 -2.05 -2.01 29.94
N CYS A 113 -3.14 -1.42 29.45
CA CYS A 113 -4.25 -0.98 30.28
C CYS A 113 -5.18 -2.11 30.75
N GLY A 114 -4.85 -3.37 30.46
CA GLY A 114 -5.62 -4.55 30.88
C GLY A 114 -6.85 -4.83 30.02
N MET A 115 -7.00 -4.15 28.88
CA MET A 115 -8.12 -4.35 27.97
C MET A 115 -7.86 -5.59 27.11
N ALA A 116 -8.78 -6.55 27.14
CA ALA A 116 -8.68 -7.76 26.34
C ALA A 116 -8.96 -7.47 24.85
N PRO A 117 -8.08 -7.91 23.92
CA PRO A 117 -8.38 -7.86 22.49
C PRO A 117 -9.65 -8.62 22.12
N THR A 118 -10.35 -8.12 21.11
CA THR A 118 -11.57 -8.72 20.54
C THR A 118 -11.36 -8.99 19.04
N ALA A 119 -12.26 -9.73 18.40
CA ALA A 119 -12.23 -9.93 16.94
C ALA A 119 -12.09 -8.59 16.17
N ARG A 120 -12.92 -7.59 16.50
CA ARG A 120 -12.79 -6.24 15.92
C ARG A 120 -11.41 -5.62 16.15
N THR A 121 -10.77 -5.87 17.29
CA THR A 121 -9.42 -5.37 17.57
C THR A 121 -8.41 -5.90 16.57
N PHE A 122 -8.47 -7.21 16.27
CA PHE A 122 -7.55 -7.82 15.31
C PHE A 122 -7.75 -7.36 13.88
N VAL A 123 -8.99 -7.06 13.46
CA VAL A 123 -9.24 -6.39 12.17
C VAL A 123 -8.50 -5.05 12.09
N LEU A 124 -8.56 -4.23 13.14
CA LEU A 124 -7.87 -2.93 13.18
C LEU A 124 -6.35 -3.07 13.22
N VAL A 125 -5.83 -4.08 13.92
CA VAL A 125 -4.40 -4.39 13.96
C VAL A 125 -3.90 -4.85 12.59
N LEU A 126 -4.66 -5.67 11.87
CA LEU A 126 -4.31 -6.10 10.51
C LEU A 126 -4.32 -4.93 9.52
N ASP A 127 -5.31 -4.02 9.60
CA ASP A 127 -5.27 -2.80 8.79
C ASP A 127 -4.07 -1.90 9.17
N ALA A 128 -3.73 -1.79 10.45
CA ALA A 128 -2.52 -1.08 10.89
C ALA A 128 -1.24 -1.69 10.30
N CYS A 129 -1.12 -3.02 10.29
CA CYS A 129 -0.02 -3.74 9.62
C CYS A 129 0.00 -3.45 8.11
N ALA A 130 -1.17 -3.41 7.46
CA ALA A 130 -1.27 -3.14 6.03
C ALA A 130 -0.79 -1.72 5.66
N ASN A 131 -0.97 -0.75 6.58
CA ASN A 131 -0.51 0.63 6.41
C ASN A 131 0.89 0.89 7.00
N SER A 132 1.61 -0.15 7.43
CA SER A 132 3.02 -0.11 7.88
C SER A 132 3.92 -1.11 7.15
N GLU A 133 3.40 -1.82 6.14
CA GLU A 133 4.10 -2.90 5.42
C GLU A 133 4.62 -4.03 6.35
N ALA A 134 3.99 -4.21 7.51
CA ALA A 134 4.39 -5.13 8.57
C ALA A 134 3.79 -6.54 8.33
N ILE A 135 4.27 -7.22 7.28
CA ILE A 135 3.72 -8.51 6.84
C ILE A 135 3.93 -9.61 7.89
N GLU A 136 5.13 -9.71 8.45
CA GLU A 136 5.47 -10.76 9.41
C GLU A 136 4.62 -10.60 10.69
N GLU A 137 4.50 -9.37 11.19
CA GLU A 137 3.69 -9.02 12.35
C GLU A 137 2.21 -9.34 12.11
N ALA A 138 1.69 -9.09 10.92
CA ALA A 138 0.29 -9.40 10.60
C ALA A 138 -0.02 -10.90 10.77
N PHE A 139 0.85 -11.78 10.27
CA PHE A 139 0.68 -13.23 10.45
C PHE A 139 0.86 -13.66 11.90
N LEU A 140 1.77 -13.02 12.65
CA LEU A 140 1.93 -13.27 14.08
C LEU A 140 0.66 -12.90 14.86
N TYR A 141 0.06 -11.73 14.58
CA TYR A 141 -1.18 -11.32 15.23
C TYR A 141 -2.37 -12.19 14.82
N PHE A 142 -2.44 -12.61 13.56
CA PHE A 142 -3.48 -13.51 13.07
C PHE A 142 -3.43 -14.87 13.79
N ASP A 143 -2.26 -15.46 13.99
CA ASP A 143 -2.09 -16.70 14.75
C ASP A 143 -2.35 -16.50 16.25
N ALA A 144 -1.82 -15.42 16.84
CA ALA A 144 -1.99 -15.09 18.24
C ALA A 144 -3.47 -14.88 18.61
N MET A 145 -4.30 -14.38 17.68
CA MET A 145 -5.74 -14.21 17.89
C MET A 145 -6.41 -15.52 18.32
N SER A 146 -6.10 -16.63 17.66
CA SER A 146 -6.67 -17.94 18.02
C SER A 146 -5.90 -18.59 19.17
N ARG A 147 -4.57 -18.57 19.12
CA ARG A 147 -3.71 -19.28 20.08
C ARG A 147 -3.74 -18.66 21.48
N ASP A 148 -3.64 -17.34 21.56
CA ASP A 148 -3.41 -16.61 22.81
C ASP A 148 -4.70 -15.97 23.33
N HIS A 149 -5.69 -15.71 22.46
CA HIS A 149 -6.96 -15.06 22.82
C HIS A 149 -8.21 -15.93 22.61
N GLY A 150 -8.10 -17.11 22.00
CA GLY A 150 -9.24 -18.01 21.76
C GLY A 150 -10.27 -17.42 20.81
N ILE A 151 -9.88 -16.48 19.94
CA ILE A 151 -10.75 -15.84 18.97
C ILE A 151 -10.58 -16.54 17.62
N GLU A 152 -11.67 -17.09 17.09
CA GLU A 152 -11.66 -17.73 15.78
C GLU A 152 -11.64 -16.69 14.64
N PRO A 153 -10.82 -16.89 13.58
CA PRO A 153 -10.77 -15.94 12.48
C PRO A 153 -12.05 -15.97 11.64
N GLY A 154 -12.79 -14.87 11.68
CA GLY A 154 -13.83 -14.54 10.72
C GLY A 154 -13.28 -14.04 9.38
N MET A 155 -14.16 -13.90 8.39
CA MET A 155 -13.83 -13.49 7.02
C MET A 155 -13.06 -12.18 6.94
N GLU A 156 -13.43 -11.21 7.78
CA GLU A 156 -12.80 -9.90 7.90
C GLU A 156 -11.31 -9.98 8.25
N HIS A 157 -10.89 -11.00 9.02
CA HIS A 157 -9.48 -11.20 9.36
C HIS A 157 -8.68 -11.75 8.16
N TYR A 158 -9.27 -12.66 7.39
CA TYR A 158 -8.65 -13.18 6.17
C TYR A 158 -8.52 -12.08 5.11
N VAL A 159 -9.53 -11.22 4.97
CA VAL A 159 -9.46 -10.02 4.13
C VAL A 159 -8.35 -9.09 4.62
N GLY A 160 -8.20 -8.90 5.93
CA GLY A 160 -7.09 -8.14 6.50
C GLY A 160 -5.71 -8.65 6.07
N ILE A 161 -5.48 -9.97 6.06
CA ILE A 161 -4.23 -10.56 5.56
C ILE A 161 -4.02 -10.31 4.06
N ILE A 162 -5.08 -10.42 3.26
CA ILE A 162 -5.05 -10.12 1.83
C ILE A 162 -4.68 -8.65 1.60
N GLU A 163 -5.24 -7.73 2.38
CA GLU A 163 -4.93 -6.30 2.32
C GLU A 163 -3.48 -6.00 2.72
N VAL A 164 -2.96 -6.66 3.76
CA VAL A 164 -1.54 -6.54 4.16
C VAL A 164 -0.62 -6.93 3.00
N LEU A 165 -0.86 -8.09 2.38
CA LEU A 165 -0.07 -8.56 1.24
C LEU A 165 -0.21 -7.61 0.05
N GLY A 166 -1.44 -7.23 -0.30
CA GLY A 166 -1.70 -6.43 -1.49
C GLY A 166 -1.23 -4.98 -1.39
N LYS A 167 -1.38 -4.31 -0.22
CA LYS A 167 -0.85 -2.94 -0.01
C LYS A 167 0.67 -2.93 -0.01
N SER A 168 1.31 -4.01 0.44
CA SER A 168 2.76 -4.18 0.39
C SER A 168 3.28 -4.62 -0.99
N GLY A 169 2.41 -4.76 -2.00
CA GLY A 169 2.78 -5.12 -3.38
C GLY A 169 2.93 -6.62 -3.67
N HIS A 170 2.64 -7.49 -2.69
CA HIS A 170 2.73 -8.95 -2.79
C HIS A 170 1.43 -9.57 -3.36
N LEU A 171 1.02 -9.12 -4.54
CA LEU A 171 -0.26 -9.53 -5.15
C LEU A 171 -0.31 -11.01 -5.54
N ASN A 172 0.81 -11.63 -5.91
CA ASN A 172 0.80 -13.06 -6.25
C ASN A 172 0.57 -13.90 -4.99
N GLU A 173 1.23 -13.55 -3.89
CA GLU A 173 1.08 -14.17 -2.59
C GLU A 173 -0.34 -13.98 -2.05
N ALA A 174 -0.95 -12.81 -2.28
CA ALA A 174 -2.36 -12.56 -1.96
C ALA A 174 -3.29 -13.52 -2.74
N VAL A 175 -3.05 -13.75 -4.03
CA VAL A 175 -3.81 -14.71 -4.84
C VAL A 175 -3.61 -16.15 -4.36
N GLU A 176 -2.36 -16.55 -4.09
CA GLU A 176 -2.05 -17.87 -3.55
C GLU A 176 -2.69 -18.10 -2.17
N TYR A 177 -2.78 -17.04 -1.36
CA TYR A 177 -3.47 -17.10 -0.07
C TYR A 177 -4.97 -17.29 -0.23
N ILE A 178 -5.60 -16.56 -1.17
CA ILE A 178 -7.02 -16.73 -1.50
C ILE A 178 -7.34 -18.16 -1.94
N GLU A 179 -6.46 -18.77 -2.75
CA GLU A 179 -6.61 -20.16 -3.21
C GLU A 179 -6.51 -21.20 -2.07
N LYS A 180 -5.90 -20.84 -0.94
CA LYS A 180 -5.72 -21.69 0.25
C LYS A 180 -6.74 -21.40 1.35
N LEU A 181 -7.71 -20.51 1.12
CA LEU A 181 -8.72 -20.18 2.13
C LEU A 181 -9.53 -21.43 2.51
N PRO A 182 -9.93 -21.56 3.78
CA PRO A 182 -10.71 -22.71 4.25
C PRO A 182 -12.18 -22.68 3.81
N PHE A 183 -12.58 -21.71 2.99
CA PHE A 183 -13.93 -21.51 2.47
C PHE A 183 -13.88 -20.91 1.07
N GLU A 184 -15.00 -20.97 0.34
CA GLU A 184 -15.10 -20.40 -0.99
C GLU A 184 -15.00 -18.86 -0.95
N PRO A 185 -14.11 -18.24 -1.75
CA PRO A 185 -13.98 -16.80 -1.81
C PRO A 185 -15.25 -16.13 -2.32
N ASN A 186 -15.80 -15.20 -1.54
CA ASN A 186 -17.03 -14.48 -1.86
C ASN A 186 -16.74 -13.12 -2.53
N ALA A 187 -17.81 -12.34 -2.77
CA ALA A 187 -17.70 -11.04 -3.42
C ALA A 187 -16.79 -10.04 -2.67
N MET A 188 -16.76 -10.09 -1.33
CA MET A 188 -15.92 -9.18 -0.53
C MET A 188 -14.42 -9.40 -0.78
N ILE A 189 -13.99 -10.67 -0.85
CA ILE A 189 -12.59 -11.02 -1.12
C ILE A 189 -12.18 -10.56 -2.53
N TRP A 190 -13.02 -10.82 -3.53
CA TRP A 190 -12.71 -10.42 -4.89
C TRP A 190 -12.78 -8.89 -5.10
N GLU A 191 -13.65 -8.18 -4.38
CA GLU A 191 -13.67 -6.71 -4.34
C GLU A 191 -12.39 -6.15 -3.72
N SER A 192 -11.93 -6.73 -2.60
CA SER A 192 -10.67 -6.35 -1.99
C SER A 192 -9.50 -6.57 -2.94
N LEU A 193 -9.41 -7.75 -3.56
CA LEU A 193 -8.36 -8.06 -4.55
C LEU A 193 -8.41 -7.13 -5.78
N LEU A 194 -9.60 -6.80 -6.27
CA LEU A 194 -9.79 -5.86 -7.37
C LEU A 194 -9.25 -4.46 -7.00
N ASN A 195 -9.56 -3.97 -5.80
CA ASN A 195 -9.06 -2.68 -5.33
C ASN A 195 -7.53 -2.72 -5.19
N LEU A 196 -6.95 -3.79 -4.66
CA LEU A 196 -5.51 -3.97 -4.53
C LEU A 196 -4.82 -4.05 -5.91
N ALA A 197 -5.41 -4.75 -6.87
CA ALA A 197 -4.93 -4.81 -8.26
C ALA A 197 -4.92 -3.41 -8.90
N ARG A 198 -5.99 -2.63 -8.74
CA ARG A 198 -6.08 -1.25 -9.23
C ARG A 198 -5.04 -0.33 -8.59
N MET A 199 -4.85 -0.42 -7.27
CA MET A 199 -3.86 0.38 -6.55
C MET A 199 -2.44 0.10 -7.03
N ASN A 200 -2.12 -1.17 -7.34
CA ASN A 200 -0.81 -1.58 -7.84
C ASN A 200 -0.68 -1.48 -9.38
N GLY A 201 -1.78 -1.25 -10.09
CA GLY A 201 -1.84 -1.19 -11.55
C GLY A 201 -1.64 -2.54 -12.25
N ASP A 202 -2.06 -3.64 -11.63
CA ASP A 202 -2.08 -4.98 -12.25
C ASP A 202 -3.39 -5.20 -13.02
N ILE A 203 -3.38 -4.83 -14.30
CA ILE A 203 -4.55 -4.88 -15.19
C ILE A 203 -5.03 -6.33 -15.39
N ASP A 204 -4.11 -7.30 -15.47
CA ASP A 204 -4.48 -8.71 -15.69
C ASP A 204 -5.25 -9.24 -14.46
N LEU A 205 -4.80 -8.87 -13.26
CA LEU A 205 -5.43 -9.28 -12.01
C LEU A 205 -6.76 -8.54 -11.78
N GLU A 206 -6.82 -7.26 -12.13
CA GLU A 206 -8.06 -6.47 -12.15
C GLU A 206 -9.11 -7.14 -13.04
N ASP A 207 -8.76 -7.51 -14.28
CA ASP A 207 -9.67 -8.18 -15.21
C ASP A 207 -10.17 -9.51 -14.65
N ARG A 208 -9.26 -10.34 -14.10
CA ARG A 208 -9.63 -11.62 -13.47
C ARG A 208 -10.58 -11.42 -12.28
N ALA A 209 -10.29 -10.46 -11.41
CA ALA A 209 -11.11 -10.21 -10.24
C ALA A 209 -12.52 -9.70 -10.63
N GLU A 210 -12.63 -8.86 -11.67
CA GLU A 210 -13.92 -8.44 -12.20
C GLU A 210 -14.73 -9.60 -12.79
N GLU A 211 -14.11 -10.49 -13.56
CA GLU A 211 -14.79 -11.68 -14.09
C GLU A 211 -15.32 -12.59 -12.99
N LEU A 212 -14.53 -12.81 -11.93
CA LEU A 212 -14.95 -13.58 -10.76
C LEU A 212 -16.11 -12.90 -10.02
N LEU A 213 -16.07 -11.58 -9.87
CA LEU A 213 -17.18 -10.83 -9.26
C LEU A 213 -18.47 -10.93 -10.07
N VAL A 214 -18.39 -10.84 -11.40
CA VAL A 214 -19.56 -11.01 -12.28
C VAL A 214 -20.12 -12.43 -12.22
N SER A 215 -19.25 -13.43 -12.05
CA SER A 215 -19.69 -14.83 -11.89
C SER A 215 -20.47 -15.05 -10.59
N LEU A 216 -20.14 -14.32 -9.52
CA LEU A 216 -20.85 -14.36 -8.23
C LEU A 216 -22.11 -13.49 -8.23
N ASP A 217 -22.06 -12.33 -8.87
CA ASP A 217 -23.15 -11.37 -8.99
C ASP A 217 -23.23 -10.80 -10.41
N PRO A 218 -24.08 -11.38 -11.28
CA PRO A 218 -24.25 -10.93 -12.65
C PRO A 218 -24.67 -9.47 -12.79
N SER A 219 -25.22 -8.84 -11.74
CA SER A 219 -25.62 -7.42 -11.77
C SER A 219 -24.43 -6.47 -11.83
N LYS A 220 -23.23 -6.94 -11.45
CA LYS A 220 -21.96 -6.17 -11.51
C LYS A 220 -21.33 -6.17 -12.91
N ALA A 221 -21.97 -6.82 -13.90
CA ALA A 221 -21.46 -6.86 -15.25
C ALA A 221 -21.39 -5.46 -15.87
N ASN A 222 -20.21 -5.10 -16.39
CA ASN A 222 -20.05 -3.88 -17.17
C ASN A 222 -20.41 -4.16 -18.64
N PRO A 223 -21.53 -3.62 -19.16
CA PRO A 223 -22.01 -3.93 -20.51
C PRO A 223 -21.09 -3.41 -21.62
N LYS A 224 -20.09 -2.58 -21.30
CA LYS A 224 -19.13 -2.03 -22.25
C LYS A 224 -17.79 -2.78 -22.30
N LYS A 225 -17.58 -3.79 -21.45
CA LYS A 225 -16.30 -4.51 -21.35
C LYS A 225 -16.29 -5.70 -22.31
N LEU A 226 -15.27 -5.81 -23.14
CA LEU A 226 -15.07 -6.95 -24.05
C LEU A 226 -14.61 -8.18 -23.24
N PRO A 227 -15.00 -9.42 -23.62
CA PRO A 227 -14.52 -10.64 -22.96
C PRO A 227 -13.00 -10.73 -23.06
N THR A 228 -12.31 -10.99 -21.94
CA THR A 228 -10.86 -11.18 -22.00
C THR A 228 -10.51 -12.58 -22.53
N PRO A 229 -9.37 -12.74 -23.26
CA PRO A 229 -8.90 -14.05 -23.66
C PRO A 229 -8.54 -14.90 -22.44
N PRO A 230 -8.65 -16.24 -22.52
CA PRO A 230 -8.29 -17.11 -21.41
C PRO A 230 -6.83 -16.88 -20.97
N PRO A 231 -6.57 -16.91 -19.65
CA PRO A 231 -5.27 -16.55 -19.11
C PRO A 231 -4.18 -17.44 -19.70
N LYS A 232 -3.08 -16.82 -20.14
CA LYS A 232 -1.84 -17.58 -20.35
C LYS A 232 -1.39 -18.07 -18.99
N ARG A 233 -1.26 -19.40 -18.80
CA ARG A 233 -0.60 -20.00 -17.63
C ARG A 233 0.70 -19.24 -17.39
N ARG A 234 0.73 -18.39 -16.36
CA ARG A 234 1.99 -17.91 -15.82
C ARG A 234 2.64 -19.14 -15.21
N LEU A 235 3.66 -19.67 -15.88
CA LEU A 235 4.64 -20.52 -15.23
C LEU A 235 5.30 -19.61 -14.19
N GLY A 236 4.71 -19.57 -13.00
CA GLY A 236 5.20 -18.79 -11.88
C GLY A 236 6.60 -19.30 -11.57
N ILE A 237 7.61 -18.54 -11.97
CA ILE A 237 8.86 -18.57 -11.22
C ILE A 237 8.54 -17.78 -9.96
N ASN A 238 8.05 -18.51 -8.95
CA ASN A 238 7.81 -17.97 -7.62
C ASN A 238 9.17 -17.63 -7.01
N MET A 239 9.37 -16.39 -6.58
CA MET A 239 10.66 -15.90 -6.07
C MET A 239 11.01 -16.49 -4.68
N LEU A 240 10.09 -17.24 -4.06
CA LEU A 240 10.31 -17.97 -2.80
C LEU A 240 10.68 -19.44 -3.00
N ASP A 241 10.34 -20.05 -4.14
CA ASP A 241 10.75 -21.43 -4.50
C ASP A 241 12.22 -21.52 -4.94
N GLY A 242 12.92 -20.37 -5.00
CA GLY A 242 14.36 -20.28 -5.21
C GLY A 242 15.22 -20.50 -3.95
N ARG A 243 14.62 -20.83 -2.79
CA ARG A 243 15.39 -21.22 -1.59
C ARG A 243 15.97 -22.62 -1.79
N ASN A 244 17.11 -22.69 -2.51
CA ASN A 244 18.17 -23.73 -2.52
C ASN A 244 18.75 -24.04 -3.91
N LYS A 245 19.05 -23.03 -4.74
CA LYS A 245 19.96 -23.22 -5.89
C LYS A 245 21.04 -22.14 -6.07
N LEU A 246 21.42 -21.45 -5.00
CA LEU A 246 22.70 -20.73 -4.98
C LEU A 246 23.75 -21.65 -4.35
N GLY A 247 24.35 -22.51 -5.17
CA GLY A 247 25.68 -23.02 -4.85
C GLY A 247 26.62 -21.82 -4.69
N GLU A 248 27.51 -21.90 -3.70
CA GLU A 248 28.50 -20.91 -3.29
C GLU A 248 28.80 -19.82 -4.35
N TYR A 249 28.35 -18.60 -4.08
CA TYR A 249 28.68 -17.44 -4.89
C TYR A 249 30.17 -17.10 -4.67
N ARG A 250 31.05 -17.58 -5.54
CA ARG A 250 32.37 -16.97 -5.70
C ARG A 250 32.18 -15.65 -6.45
N LEU A 251 32.72 -14.56 -5.90
CA LEU A 251 32.93 -13.30 -6.61
C LEU A 251 33.45 -13.61 -8.02
N PRO A 252 32.78 -13.14 -9.09
CA PRO A 252 33.33 -13.27 -10.44
C PRO A 252 34.71 -12.60 -10.47
N PRO A 253 35.75 -13.23 -11.04
CA PRO A 253 37.02 -12.56 -11.24
C PRO A 253 36.79 -11.31 -12.09
N LYS A 254 37.56 -10.25 -11.80
CA LYS A 254 37.55 -8.96 -12.54
C LYS A 254 37.41 -9.24 -14.04
N ILE A 255 36.32 -8.75 -14.62
CA ILE A 255 36.05 -8.91 -16.06
C ILE A 255 37.16 -8.16 -16.81
N GLU A 256 38.16 -8.89 -17.27
CA GLU A 256 39.13 -8.38 -18.23
C GLU A 256 38.40 -8.03 -19.51
N LYS A 257 38.64 -6.79 -19.98
CA LYS A 257 38.11 -6.23 -21.22
C LYS A 257 38.55 -7.09 -22.42
N LYS A 258 37.73 -8.07 -22.83
CA LYS A 258 37.82 -8.66 -24.17
C LYS A 258 36.82 -7.99 -25.10
N VAL A 259 37.40 -7.25 -26.04
CA VAL A 259 36.77 -6.46 -27.09
C VAL A 259 36.28 -7.36 -28.21
N VAL A 260 35.03 -7.20 -28.64
CA VAL A 260 34.59 -7.41 -30.04
C VAL A 260 33.51 -6.36 -30.38
N ASN A 261 33.85 -5.50 -31.35
CA ASN A 261 33.04 -4.62 -32.21
C ASN A 261 32.15 -3.49 -31.63
N GLU A 262 32.73 -2.27 -31.65
CA GLU A 262 32.19 -0.97 -32.13
C GLU A 262 30.79 -0.47 -31.71
N GLN A 263 30.44 -0.58 -30.42
CA GLN A 263 29.54 0.37 -29.74
C GLN A 263 29.81 0.35 -28.23
N ARG A 264 30.79 1.15 -27.80
CA ARG A 264 31.16 1.23 -26.39
C ARG A 264 30.13 2.10 -25.66
N TYR A 265 29.44 1.52 -24.68
CA TYR A 265 28.67 2.30 -23.71
C TYR A 265 29.63 3.24 -22.95
N VAL A 266 29.32 4.53 -22.95
CA VAL A 266 30.03 5.57 -22.21
C VAL A 266 29.05 6.14 -21.19
N PRO A 267 29.31 5.99 -19.86
CA PRO A 267 28.45 6.54 -18.83
C PRO A 267 28.34 8.06 -18.90
N ASP A 268 27.12 8.59 -18.84
CA ASP A 268 26.87 10.03 -18.73
C ASP A 268 26.71 10.42 -17.25
N THR A 269 27.82 10.82 -16.62
CA THR A 269 27.86 11.16 -15.18
C THR A 269 27.09 12.43 -14.81
N ARG A 270 26.58 13.20 -15.79
CA ARG A 270 25.69 14.35 -15.54
C ARG A 270 24.36 13.93 -14.88
N TYR A 271 23.98 12.65 -15.01
CA TYR A 271 22.78 12.10 -14.38
C TYR A 271 22.99 11.69 -12.91
N VAL A 272 24.21 11.82 -12.38
CA VAL A 272 24.50 11.61 -10.95
C VAL A 272 24.64 12.97 -10.28
N LEU A 273 23.58 13.41 -9.60
CA LEU A 273 23.49 14.73 -8.96
C LEU A 273 24.25 14.82 -7.62
N HIS A 274 24.77 13.70 -7.12
CA HIS A 274 25.57 13.68 -5.89
C HIS A 274 26.95 14.30 -6.15
N ASP A 275 27.42 15.12 -5.20
CA ASP A 275 28.75 15.72 -5.24
C ASP A 275 29.80 14.71 -4.75
N ILE A 276 30.12 13.76 -5.63
CA ILE A 276 31.11 12.70 -5.44
C ILE A 276 32.12 12.70 -6.58
N ASP A 277 33.23 12.01 -6.39
CA ASP A 277 34.27 11.85 -7.39
C ASP A 277 33.76 11.13 -8.66
N GLN A 278 34.42 11.40 -9.78
CA GLN A 278 33.98 10.96 -11.09
C GLN A 278 33.93 9.42 -11.21
N GLU A 279 34.83 8.70 -10.53
CA GLU A 279 34.84 7.23 -10.52
C GLU A 279 33.65 6.68 -9.74
N ALA A 280 33.32 7.26 -8.60
CA ALA A 280 32.11 6.92 -7.84
C ALA A 280 30.82 7.23 -8.60
N LYS A 281 30.77 8.31 -9.41
CA LYS A 281 29.63 8.60 -10.30
C LYS A 281 29.43 7.50 -11.35
N GLU A 282 30.51 7.03 -11.97
CA GLU A 282 30.45 5.93 -12.93
C GLU A 282 29.97 4.63 -12.28
N GLN A 283 30.43 4.34 -11.07
CA GLN A 283 29.99 3.17 -10.29
C GLN A 283 28.50 3.27 -9.93
N ALA A 284 28.03 4.42 -9.45
CA ALA A 284 26.62 4.62 -9.09
C ALA A 284 25.67 4.27 -10.27
N LEU A 285 26.03 4.68 -11.49
CA LEU A 285 25.25 4.38 -12.69
C LEU A 285 25.15 2.88 -12.98
N LEU A 286 26.15 2.07 -12.62
CA LEU A 286 26.11 0.61 -12.79
C LEU A 286 25.11 -0.06 -11.85
N TYR A 287 24.93 0.49 -10.66
CA TYR A 287 24.05 -0.05 -9.62
C TYR A 287 22.62 0.51 -9.63
N HIS A 288 22.26 1.26 -10.67
CA HIS A 288 20.86 1.63 -10.87
C HIS A 288 19.98 0.38 -10.95
N SER A 289 18.86 0.40 -10.25
CA SER A 289 17.92 -0.72 -10.13
C SER A 289 17.54 -1.35 -11.47
N GLU A 290 17.40 -0.54 -12.52
CA GLU A 290 17.10 -0.98 -13.88
C GLU A 290 18.19 -1.89 -14.44
N ARG A 291 19.46 -1.56 -14.21
CA ARG A 291 20.58 -2.34 -14.75
C ARG A 291 20.72 -3.66 -14.05
N LEU A 292 20.53 -3.65 -12.73
CA LEU A 292 20.52 -4.87 -11.93
C LEU A 292 19.36 -5.77 -12.34
N ALA A 293 18.17 -5.20 -12.55
CA ALA A 293 16.99 -5.92 -13.03
C ALA A 293 17.17 -6.51 -14.44
N ILE A 294 17.72 -5.74 -15.41
CA ILE A 294 18.06 -6.26 -16.73
C ILE A 294 19.10 -7.37 -16.59
N ALA A 295 20.19 -7.16 -15.85
CA ALA A 295 21.28 -8.11 -15.73
C ALA A 295 20.80 -9.44 -15.13
N TYR A 296 20.03 -9.37 -14.04
CA TYR A 296 19.40 -10.55 -13.44
C TYR A 296 18.44 -11.22 -14.42
N GLY A 297 17.57 -10.46 -15.09
CA GLY A 297 16.67 -11.00 -16.10
C GLY A 297 17.39 -11.72 -17.23
N LEU A 298 18.52 -11.18 -17.71
CA LEU A 298 19.32 -11.79 -18.78
C LEU A 298 19.99 -13.10 -18.33
N ILE A 299 20.42 -13.19 -17.07
CA ILE A 299 21.05 -14.39 -16.50
C ILE A 299 20.00 -15.47 -16.20
N SER A 300 18.85 -15.06 -15.67
CA SER A 300 17.86 -15.96 -15.07
C SER A 300 16.79 -16.45 -16.05
N THR A 301 16.77 -15.98 -17.29
CA THR A 301 15.74 -16.37 -18.27
C THR A 301 16.34 -16.88 -19.58
N PRO A 302 15.64 -17.79 -20.29
CA PRO A 302 16.13 -18.33 -21.56
C PRO A 302 16.40 -17.24 -22.61
N ALA A 303 17.34 -17.54 -23.51
CA ALA A 303 17.65 -16.66 -24.63
C ALA A 303 16.40 -16.39 -25.48
N ARG A 304 16.25 -15.13 -25.95
CA ARG A 304 15.16 -14.64 -26.82
C ARG A 304 13.76 -14.53 -26.19
N THR A 305 13.54 -14.92 -24.94
CA THR A 305 12.28 -14.56 -24.23
C THR A 305 12.19 -13.03 -24.10
N PRO A 306 11.05 -12.32 -24.16
CA PRO A 306 11.05 -10.88 -23.84
C PRO A 306 11.37 -10.63 -22.35
N LEU A 307 12.08 -9.57 -21.98
CA LEU A 307 12.16 -9.12 -20.57
C LEU A 307 11.17 -8.01 -20.32
N ARG A 308 10.48 -8.08 -19.19
CA ARG A 308 9.61 -7.02 -18.69
C ARG A 308 10.12 -6.56 -17.34
N ILE A 309 10.41 -5.27 -17.22
CA ILE A 309 10.89 -4.65 -15.99
C ILE A 309 9.96 -3.48 -15.67
N ILE A 310 9.45 -3.46 -14.45
CA ILE A 310 8.53 -2.43 -13.97
C ILE A 310 9.27 -1.62 -12.92
N LYS A 311 9.29 -0.30 -13.07
CA LYS A 311 9.93 0.63 -12.15
C LYS A 311 8.93 1.71 -11.70
N ASN A 312 8.98 2.02 -10.41
CA ASN A 312 8.15 3.06 -9.78
C ASN A 312 8.71 4.49 -9.97
N LEU A 313 9.96 4.62 -10.41
CA LEU A 313 10.61 5.90 -10.71
C LEU A 313 10.91 6.04 -12.20
N ARG A 314 11.10 7.27 -12.67
CA ARG A 314 11.55 7.54 -14.04
C ARG A 314 12.94 6.91 -14.28
N ILE A 315 13.13 6.29 -15.44
CA ILE A 315 14.45 5.79 -15.86
C ILE A 315 15.33 7.01 -16.15
N CYS A 316 16.59 7.06 -15.71
CA CYS A 316 17.47 8.19 -16.07
C CYS A 316 17.92 8.11 -17.53
N GLY A 317 18.36 9.22 -18.13
CA GLY A 317 18.79 9.25 -19.53
C GLY A 317 19.96 8.31 -19.83
N ASP A 318 20.89 8.17 -18.89
CA ASP A 318 22.01 7.22 -19.00
C ASP A 318 21.56 5.75 -18.99
N CYS A 319 20.63 5.37 -18.10
CA CYS A 319 20.04 4.03 -18.11
C CYS A 319 19.24 3.77 -19.38
N HIS A 320 18.50 4.75 -19.87
CA HIS A 320 17.77 4.64 -21.13
C HIS A 320 18.73 4.34 -22.31
N ASN A 321 19.88 5.02 -22.38
CA ASN A 321 20.90 4.75 -23.39
C ASN A 321 21.58 3.38 -23.22
N ALA A 322 21.89 2.99 -21.99
CA ALA A 322 22.44 1.67 -21.71
C ALA A 322 21.50 0.55 -22.15
N ILE A 323 20.20 0.66 -21.87
CA ILE A 323 19.21 -0.36 -22.22
C ILE A 323 19.07 -0.49 -23.75
N LYS A 324 19.16 0.62 -24.51
CA LYS A 324 19.25 0.55 -25.98
C LYS A 324 20.44 -0.33 -26.39
N ILE A 325 21.64 -0.03 -25.91
CA ILE A 325 22.84 -0.80 -26.26
C ILE A 325 22.68 -2.28 -25.86
N MET A 326 22.17 -2.54 -24.66
CA MET A 326 21.89 -3.90 -24.18
C MET A 326 20.93 -4.64 -25.12
N SER A 327 19.78 -4.04 -25.50
CA SER A 327 18.80 -4.68 -26.39
C SER A 327 19.38 -5.09 -27.75
N ARG A 328 20.36 -4.32 -28.26
CA ARG A 328 21.08 -4.63 -29.50
C ARG A 328 22.07 -5.77 -29.30
N ILE A 329 22.86 -5.75 -28.23
CA ILE A 329 23.87 -6.78 -27.92
C ILE A 329 23.19 -8.12 -27.65
N VAL A 330 22.13 -8.12 -26.85
CA VAL A 330 21.44 -9.37 -26.47
C VAL A 330 20.44 -9.85 -27.51
N GLY A 331 20.14 -9.04 -28.54
CA GLY A 331 19.20 -9.36 -29.61
C GLY A 331 17.80 -9.71 -29.09
N ARG A 332 17.39 -9.06 -27.99
CA ARG A 332 16.20 -9.40 -27.19
C ARG A 332 15.34 -8.16 -27.02
N GLU A 333 14.03 -8.32 -27.05
CA GLU A 333 13.12 -7.24 -26.69
C GLU A 333 13.16 -7.02 -25.17
N LEU A 334 13.50 -5.80 -24.76
CA LEU A 334 13.45 -5.36 -23.37
C LEU A 334 12.31 -4.35 -23.25
N ILE A 335 11.32 -4.65 -22.44
CA ILE A 335 10.17 -3.79 -22.17
C ILE A 335 10.37 -3.24 -20.76
N VAL A 336 10.57 -1.93 -20.65
CA VAL A 336 10.74 -1.27 -19.35
C VAL A 336 9.62 -0.26 -19.16
N ARG A 337 8.82 -0.45 -18.11
CA ARG A 337 7.80 0.51 -17.70
C ARG A 337 8.38 1.41 -16.63
N ASP A 338 8.34 2.71 -16.85
CA ASP A 338 8.59 3.71 -15.81
C ASP A 338 7.27 4.30 -15.30
N ASN A 339 7.35 5.32 -14.44
CA ASN A 339 6.18 6.00 -13.89
C ASN A 339 5.44 6.91 -14.89
N LYS A 340 5.88 7.01 -16.15
CA LYS A 340 5.26 7.82 -17.20
C LYS A 340 4.72 6.98 -18.37
N ARG A 341 5.45 5.95 -18.82
CA ARG A 341 5.09 5.13 -20.00
C ARG A 341 5.87 3.82 -20.11
N PHE A 342 5.52 3.04 -21.13
CA PHE A 342 6.28 1.87 -21.56
C PHE A 342 7.35 2.24 -22.59
N HIS A 343 8.56 1.75 -22.36
CA HIS A 343 9.70 1.84 -23.26
C HIS A 343 9.97 0.45 -23.84
N HIS A 344 9.77 0.29 -25.15
CA HIS A 344 10.09 -0.95 -25.86
C HIS A 344 11.45 -0.78 -26.53
N PHE A 345 12.44 -1.49 -26.04
CA PHE A 345 13.79 -1.50 -26.59
C PHE A 345 13.98 -2.72 -27.49
N LYS A 346 14.24 -2.46 -28.76
CA LYS A 346 14.50 -3.50 -29.78
C LYS A 346 15.57 -3.01 -30.73
N GLU A 347 16.59 -3.85 -30.98
CA GLU A 347 17.70 -3.56 -31.92
C GLU A 347 18.41 -2.22 -31.63
N GLY A 348 18.42 -1.79 -30.36
CA GLY A 348 19.02 -0.53 -29.92
C GLY A 348 18.23 0.72 -30.25
N LYS A 349 16.93 0.59 -30.51
CA LYS A 349 15.98 1.69 -30.59
C LYS A 349 14.97 1.56 -29.46
N CYS A 350 14.46 2.69 -28.98
CA CYS A 350 13.37 2.74 -28.02
C CYS A 350 12.10 3.28 -28.70
N SER A 351 10.93 2.79 -28.31
CA SER A 351 9.62 3.29 -28.76
C SER A 351 9.37 4.77 -28.46
N CYS A 352 10.14 5.38 -27.55
CA CYS A 352 10.00 6.80 -27.20
C CYS A 352 10.61 7.78 -28.21
N GLY A 353 11.37 7.30 -29.20
CA GLY A 353 12.05 8.16 -30.17
C GLY A 353 13.07 9.13 -29.54
N ASP A 354 13.66 8.75 -28.40
CA ASP A 354 14.58 9.58 -27.59
C ASP A 354 13.97 10.89 -27.03
N TYR A 355 12.64 11.05 -27.14
CA TYR A 355 11.88 12.02 -26.36
C TYR A 355 11.69 11.47 -24.95
N TRP A 356 12.77 11.51 -24.14
CA TRP A 356 12.84 10.99 -22.77
C TRP A 356 11.89 11.71 -21.82
#